data_AF-A0A091I891-F1
#
_entry.id   AF-A0A091I891-F1
#
_cell.length_a   1.000
_cell.length_b   1.000
_cell.length_c   1.000
_cell.angle_alpha   90.00
_cell.angle_beta   90.00
_cell.angle_gamma   90.00
#
_symmetry.space_group_name_H-M   'P 1'
#
loop_
_entity.id
_entity.type
_entity.pdbx_description
1 polymer ?
#
loop_
_entity_poly.entity_id
_entity_poly.type
_entity_poly.pdbx_seq_one_letter_code
_entity_poly.pdbx_strand_id
1 'polypeptide(L)'
;SVGRQLVELGVRGPGDVLQREEFEARKAELEAAAPQKPLASVGKELKDNFLKVLAEREEGNRTGKISSIIFIRDRNSHGQEVSAYIDYAHRLTTDDFEVYFSGKRKLLPQKTDLSFYNWDRNVSTSNCSPNYQVIAENAGGLLFKNKSDRKIINVDPKAYPGDNTTRMPVKTHLYLHVVIYDHIIRR
;
A
#
# COMPACT_ATOMS: atom_id res chain seq x y z
N SER A 1 12.10 18.98 -10.16
CA SER A 1 12.44 18.32 -8.88
C SER A 1 11.96 19.22 -7.75
N VAL A 2 10.91 18.80 -7.04
CA VAL A 2 10.18 19.59 -6.02
C VAL A 2 11.01 19.79 -4.74
N GLY A 3 12.05 18.99 -4.51
CA GLY A 3 12.89 19.06 -3.32
C GLY A 3 13.85 20.25 -3.26
N ARG A 4 14.20 20.88 -4.40
CA ARG A 4 15.11 22.05 -4.39
C ARG A 4 14.40 23.37 -4.10
N GLN A 5 13.10 23.48 -4.43
CA GLN A 5 12.32 24.69 -4.17
C GLN A 5 11.93 24.87 -2.69
N LEU A 6 11.98 23.81 -1.88
CA LEU A 6 11.67 23.85 -0.44
C LEU A 6 12.84 24.33 0.43
N VAL A 7 14.07 24.32 -0.09
CA VAL A 7 15.28 24.68 0.69
C VAL A 7 15.67 26.15 0.51
N GLU A 8 15.33 26.78 -0.62
CA GLU A 8 15.77 28.15 -0.95
C GLU A 8 15.00 29.29 -0.26
N LEU A 9 13.99 28.99 0.56
CA LEU A 9 13.27 30.01 1.33
C LEU A 9 13.31 29.79 2.85
N GLY A 10 14.00 28.74 3.32
CA GLY A 10 13.97 28.30 4.72
C GLY A 10 15.21 28.62 5.55
N VAL A 11 16.21 29.35 5.02
CA VAL A 11 17.37 29.76 5.82
C VAL A 11 17.71 31.21 5.55
N ARG A 12 17.07 32.11 6.30
CA ARG A 12 17.62 33.43 6.60
C ARG A 12 17.36 33.76 8.06
N GLY A 13 18.37 33.52 8.89
CA GLY A 13 18.46 34.09 10.23
C GLY A 13 18.32 33.07 11.37
N PRO A 14 19.07 33.24 12.48
CA PRO A 14 18.91 32.44 13.67
C PRO A 14 17.66 32.93 14.42
N GLY A 15 16.54 32.21 14.31
CA GLY A 15 15.34 32.56 15.06
C GLY A 15 14.07 31.78 14.72
N ASP A 16 13.83 31.48 13.45
CA ASP A 16 12.54 30.92 13.03
C ASP A 16 12.60 29.40 12.84
N VAL A 17 12.52 28.69 13.96
CA VAL A 17 11.95 27.34 13.93
C VAL A 17 10.47 27.53 13.67
N LEU A 18 10.04 27.39 12.40
CA LEU A 18 8.61 27.33 12.07
C LEU A 18 7.93 26.39 13.06
N GLN A 19 6.97 26.94 13.83
CA GLN A 19 6.22 26.20 14.83
C GLN A 19 5.60 25.00 14.11
N ARG A 20 5.65 23.82 14.76
CA ARG A 20 5.20 22.56 14.14
C ARG A 20 3.76 22.68 13.62
N GLU A 21 2.93 23.49 14.26
CA GLU A 21 1.57 23.80 13.80
C GLU A 21 1.54 24.50 12.44
N GLU A 22 2.44 25.46 12.16
CA GLU A 22 2.48 26.17 10.88
C GLU A 22 2.92 25.27 9.72
N PHE A 23 3.83 24.34 9.99
CA PHE A 23 4.24 23.33 9.00
C PHE A 23 3.09 22.37 8.69
N GLU A 24 2.40 21.86 9.71
CA GLU A 24 1.23 20.99 9.52
C GLU A 24 0.07 21.73 8.85
N ALA A 25 -0.17 22.99 9.21
CA ALA A 25 -1.21 23.83 8.59
C ALA A 25 -0.92 24.09 7.10
N ARG A 26 0.32 24.46 6.76
CA ARG A 26 0.73 24.66 5.36
C ARG A 26 0.72 23.36 4.55
N LYS A 27 1.10 22.24 5.18
CA LYS A 27 0.99 20.91 4.56
C LYS A 27 -0.47 20.56 4.29
N ALA A 28 -1.38 20.82 5.24
CA ALA A 28 -2.81 20.60 5.08
C ALA A 28 -3.42 21.50 3.99
N GLU A 29 -3.02 22.78 3.90
CA GLU A 29 -3.43 23.68 2.82
C GLU A 29 -2.95 23.20 1.45
N LEU A 30 -1.70 22.75 1.33
CA LEU A 30 -1.15 22.21 0.08
C LEU A 30 -1.82 20.89 -0.32
N GLU A 31 -2.12 20.02 0.64
CA GLU A 31 -2.88 18.78 0.41
C GLU A 31 -4.34 19.07 0.00
N ALA A 32 -4.96 20.12 0.56
CA ALA A 32 -6.31 20.56 0.21
C ALA A 32 -6.38 21.29 -1.14
N ALA A 33 -5.32 22.01 -1.53
CA ALA A 33 -5.24 22.78 -2.76
C ALA A 33 -4.74 21.96 -3.97
N ALA A 34 -4.15 20.77 -3.76
CA ALA A 34 -3.74 19.91 -4.86
C ALA A 34 -4.98 19.35 -5.59
N PRO A 35 -5.08 19.47 -6.93
CA PRO A 35 -6.19 18.89 -7.66
C PRO A 35 -6.18 17.38 -7.46
N GLN A 36 -7.18 16.87 -6.73
CA GLN A 36 -7.31 15.43 -6.52
C GLN A 36 -7.64 14.78 -7.85
N LYS A 37 -6.68 14.00 -8.38
CA LYS A 37 -6.97 13.13 -9.53
C LYS A 37 -8.20 12.29 -9.22
N PRO A 38 -9.13 12.10 -10.17
CA PRO A 38 -10.25 11.19 -9.95
C PRO A 38 -9.74 9.80 -9.53
N LEU A 39 -10.57 9.05 -8.81
CA LEU A 39 -10.26 7.66 -8.48
C LEU A 39 -10.16 6.85 -9.78
N ALA A 40 -9.14 6.01 -9.91
CA ALA A 40 -8.89 5.20 -11.10
C ALA A 40 -10.02 4.18 -11.36
N SER A 41 -10.77 3.82 -10.31
CA SER A 41 -11.95 2.95 -10.38
C SER A 41 -13.21 3.64 -10.90
N VAL A 42 -13.30 4.99 -10.88
CA VAL A 42 -14.52 5.71 -11.27
C VAL A 42 -14.85 5.48 -12.75
N GLY A 43 -16.11 5.15 -13.01
CA GLY A 43 -16.62 4.91 -14.36
C GLY A 43 -16.13 3.61 -15.01
N LYS A 44 -15.45 2.73 -14.27
CA LYS A 44 -15.01 1.42 -14.78
C LYS A 44 -16.05 0.34 -14.48
N GLU A 45 -16.27 -0.57 -15.42
CA GLU A 45 -17.09 -1.76 -15.21
C GLU A 45 -16.28 -2.85 -14.49
N LEU A 46 -16.40 -2.93 -13.17
CA LEU A 46 -15.64 -3.86 -12.34
C LEU A 46 -16.34 -5.23 -12.30
N LYS A 47 -15.94 -6.16 -13.17
CA LYS A 47 -16.58 -7.48 -13.28
C LYS A 47 -16.22 -8.43 -12.13
N ASP A 48 -14.93 -8.56 -11.84
CA ASP A 48 -14.43 -9.49 -10.81
C ASP A 48 -14.52 -8.89 -9.41
N ASN A 49 -14.82 -9.75 -8.43
CA ASN A 49 -14.94 -9.36 -7.02
C ASN A 49 -13.67 -8.71 -6.47
N PHE A 50 -12.48 -9.17 -6.88
CA PHE A 50 -11.21 -8.56 -6.50
C PHE A 50 -11.14 -7.08 -6.89
N LEU A 51 -11.56 -6.73 -8.10
CA LEU A 51 -11.51 -5.35 -8.56
C LEU A 51 -12.50 -4.47 -7.79
N LYS A 52 -13.69 -5.00 -7.46
CA LYS A 52 -14.69 -4.30 -6.64
C LYS A 52 -14.14 -3.97 -5.25
N VAL A 53 -13.57 -4.97 -4.57
CA VAL A 53 -13.02 -4.76 -3.21
C VAL A 53 -11.82 -3.82 -3.21
N LEU A 54 -11.00 -3.80 -4.27
CA LEU A 54 -9.93 -2.80 -4.42
C LEU A 54 -10.46 -1.39 -4.63
N ALA A 55 -11.51 -1.24 -5.45
CA ALA A 55 -12.12 0.06 -5.72
C ALA A 55 -12.73 0.68 -4.45
N GLU A 56 -13.44 -0.11 -3.64
CA GLU A 56 -13.98 0.31 -2.34
C GLU A 56 -12.90 0.86 -1.38
N ARG A 57 -11.66 0.39 -1.52
CA ARG A 57 -10.52 0.76 -0.67
C ARG A 57 -9.67 1.89 -1.25
N GLU A 58 -9.89 2.26 -2.51
CA GLU A 58 -9.01 3.17 -3.24
C GLU A 58 -8.91 4.53 -2.54
N GLU A 59 -10.06 5.17 -2.27
CA GLU A 59 -10.10 6.49 -1.64
C GLU A 59 -9.52 6.45 -0.22
N GLY A 60 -9.88 5.44 0.56
CA GLY A 60 -9.40 5.29 1.93
C GLY A 60 -7.88 5.14 2.01
N ASN A 61 -7.27 4.41 1.05
CA ASN A 61 -5.82 4.27 0.95
C ASN A 61 -5.14 5.55 0.43
N ARG A 62 -5.76 6.24 -0.54
CA ARG A 62 -5.22 7.52 -1.06
C ARG A 62 -5.23 8.63 -0.02
N THR A 63 -6.23 8.64 0.86
CA THR A 63 -6.41 9.65 1.92
C THR A 63 -5.74 9.27 3.25
N GLY A 64 -5.19 8.06 3.35
CA GLY A 64 -4.55 7.55 4.57
C GLY A 64 -5.51 7.25 5.72
N LYS A 65 -6.83 7.14 5.46
CA LYS A 65 -7.82 6.68 6.44
C LYS A 65 -7.62 5.20 6.78
N ILE A 66 -7.34 4.40 5.75
CA ILE A 66 -6.94 3.00 5.87
C ILE A 66 -5.59 2.80 5.18
N SER A 67 -4.87 1.78 5.60
CA SER A 67 -3.66 1.31 4.94
C SER A 67 -3.81 -0.19 4.72
N SER A 68 -4.09 -0.57 3.49
CA SER A 68 -4.39 -1.96 3.13
C SER A 68 -3.13 -2.66 2.62
N ILE A 69 -2.92 -3.90 3.07
CA ILE A 69 -1.92 -4.82 2.49
C ILE A 69 -2.66 -5.87 1.68
N ILE A 70 -2.27 -6.07 0.42
CA ILE A 70 -2.84 -7.07 -0.46
C ILE A 70 -1.86 -8.22 -0.60
N PHE A 71 -2.23 -9.41 -0.15
CA PHE A 71 -1.54 -10.64 -0.51
C PHE A 71 -2.08 -11.16 -1.83
N ILE A 72 -1.20 -11.43 -2.80
CA ILE A 72 -1.52 -12.12 -4.06
C ILE A 72 -0.57 -13.30 -4.22
N ARG A 73 -1.10 -14.47 -4.58
CA ARG A 73 -0.35 -15.61 -5.13
C ARG A 73 -0.91 -15.96 -6.50
N ASP A 74 -0.05 -16.05 -7.50
CA ASP A 74 -0.44 -16.33 -8.88
C ASP A 74 0.76 -16.77 -9.74
N ARG A 75 0.53 -17.06 -11.02
CA ARG A 75 1.59 -17.34 -12.00
C ARG A 75 1.98 -16.08 -12.78
N ASN A 76 3.29 -15.83 -12.89
CA ASN A 76 3.82 -14.76 -13.74
C ASN A 76 3.80 -15.15 -15.23
N SER A 77 4.26 -14.26 -16.11
CA SER A 77 4.31 -14.49 -17.57
C SER A 77 5.20 -15.66 -18.00
N HIS A 78 6.11 -16.13 -17.14
CA HIS A 78 6.96 -17.30 -17.38
C HIS A 78 6.35 -18.59 -16.81
N GLY A 79 5.12 -18.55 -16.32
CA GLY A 79 4.43 -19.68 -15.70
C GLY A 79 4.86 -20.02 -14.27
N GLN A 80 5.82 -19.27 -13.72
CA GLN A 80 6.33 -19.46 -12.36
C GLN A 80 5.33 -18.94 -11.34
N GLU A 81 5.14 -19.70 -10.28
CA GLU A 81 4.30 -19.31 -9.18
C GLU A 81 5.04 -18.32 -8.27
N VAL A 82 4.39 -17.19 -8.04
CA VAL A 82 4.92 -16.07 -7.27
C VAL A 82 3.87 -15.59 -6.28
N SER A 83 4.33 -15.05 -5.15
CA SER A 83 3.45 -14.35 -4.21
C SER A 83 4.09 -13.11 -3.64
N ALA A 84 3.27 -12.14 -3.24
CA ALA A 84 3.72 -10.93 -2.57
C ALA A 84 2.69 -10.40 -1.60
N TYR A 85 3.18 -9.66 -0.59
CA TYR A 85 2.38 -8.70 0.17
C TYR A 85 2.65 -7.31 -0.41
N ILE A 86 1.59 -6.62 -0.82
CA ILE A 86 1.66 -5.36 -1.56
C ILE A 86 1.08 -4.26 -0.66
N ASP A 87 1.85 -3.20 -0.43
CA ASP A 87 1.31 -1.97 0.16
C ASP A 87 0.43 -1.27 -0.88
N TYR A 88 -0.89 -1.30 -0.68
CA TYR A 88 -1.82 -0.80 -1.69
C TYR A 88 -1.70 0.70 -1.89
N ALA A 89 -1.58 1.47 -0.81
CA ALA A 89 -1.41 2.93 -0.89
C ALA A 89 -0.11 3.31 -1.62
N HIS A 90 0.99 2.58 -1.39
CA HIS A 90 2.22 2.79 -2.14
C HIS A 90 2.08 2.38 -3.61
N ARG A 91 1.37 1.28 -3.90
CA ARG A 91 1.13 0.85 -5.28
C ARG A 91 0.30 1.88 -6.05
N LEU A 92 -0.72 2.46 -5.42
CA LEU A 92 -1.59 3.50 -6.01
C LEU A 92 -0.83 4.76 -6.43
N THR A 93 0.33 5.05 -5.84
CA THR A 93 1.15 6.21 -6.21
C THR A 93 2.23 5.89 -7.24
N THR A 94 2.62 4.62 -7.37
CA THR A 94 3.73 4.19 -8.23
C THR A 94 3.27 3.55 -9.54
N ASP A 95 2.06 2.99 -9.59
CA ASP A 95 1.46 2.40 -10.78
C ASP A 95 0.27 3.20 -11.31
N ASP A 96 -0.02 3.04 -12.59
CA ASP A 96 -1.30 3.42 -13.18
C ASP A 96 -2.35 2.35 -12.84
N PHE A 97 -3.26 2.64 -11.90
CA PHE A 97 -4.31 1.70 -11.52
C PHE A 97 -5.45 1.60 -12.53
N GLU A 98 -5.55 2.52 -13.52
CA GLU A 98 -6.59 2.43 -14.53
C GLU A 98 -6.44 1.17 -15.39
N VAL A 99 -5.20 0.72 -15.66
CA VAL A 99 -4.98 -0.50 -16.44
C VAL A 99 -5.41 -1.77 -15.69
N TYR A 100 -5.37 -1.75 -14.36
CA TYR A 100 -5.83 -2.87 -13.53
C TYR A 100 -7.36 -2.86 -13.42
N PHE A 101 -7.97 -1.71 -13.10
CA PHE A 101 -9.43 -1.59 -12.99
C PHE A 101 -10.16 -1.77 -14.32
N SER A 102 -9.53 -1.46 -15.45
CA SER A 102 -10.06 -1.77 -16.79
C SER A 102 -9.85 -3.21 -17.23
N GLY A 103 -9.12 -4.03 -16.47
CA GLY A 103 -8.79 -5.41 -16.81
C GLY A 103 -7.77 -5.58 -17.94
N LYS A 104 -7.16 -4.47 -18.42
CA LYS A 104 -6.11 -4.52 -19.46
C LYS A 104 -4.85 -5.21 -18.95
N ARG A 105 -4.58 -5.15 -17.65
CA ARG A 105 -3.47 -5.83 -16.98
C ARG A 105 -3.92 -6.43 -15.66
N LYS A 106 -3.22 -7.49 -15.24
CA LYS A 106 -3.33 -8.05 -13.88
C LYS A 106 -2.33 -7.35 -12.95
N LEU A 107 -2.72 -7.15 -11.70
CA LEU A 107 -1.83 -6.73 -10.63
C LEU A 107 -1.05 -7.96 -10.15
N LEU A 108 0.20 -8.09 -10.58
CA LEU A 108 1.04 -9.23 -10.24
C LEU A 108 2.09 -8.88 -9.17
N PRO A 109 2.49 -9.85 -8.31
CA PRO A 109 3.60 -9.72 -7.38
C PRO A 109 4.89 -9.19 -8.02
N GLN A 110 5.56 -8.25 -7.34
CA GLN A 110 6.83 -7.67 -7.76
C GLN A 110 7.88 -7.72 -6.66
N LYS A 111 9.14 -7.80 -7.06
CA LYS A 111 10.29 -7.83 -6.14
C LYS A 111 10.42 -6.58 -5.27
N THR A 112 9.76 -5.48 -5.62
CA THR A 112 9.75 -4.21 -4.88
C THR A 112 8.62 -4.10 -3.86
N ASP A 113 7.70 -5.07 -3.84
CA ASP A 113 6.60 -5.08 -2.88
C ASP A 113 7.11 -5.43 -1.47
N LEU A 114 6.23 -5.35 -0.45
CA LEU A 114 6.62 -5.52 0.96
C LEU A 114 7.31 -6.85 1.21
N SER A 115 6.82 -7.89 0.55
CA SER A 115 7.64 -9.06 0.28
C SER A 115 7.29 -9.65 -1.07
N PHE A 116 8.21 -10.45 -1.59
CA PHE A 116 8.02 -11.24 -2.78
C PHE A 116 8.64 -12.60 -2.56
N TYR A 117 8.00 -13.63 -3.10
CA TYR A 117 8.51 -14.99 -3.09
C TYR A 117 8.24 -15.65 -4.44
N ASN A 118 9.27 -16.27 -5.00
CA ASN A 118 9.17 -17.14 -6.16
C ASN A 118 9.25 -18.59 -5.67
N TRP A 119 8.13 -19.32 -5.79
CA TRP A 119 7.98 -20.67 -5.25
C TRP A 119 8.82 -21.69 -6.02
N ASP A 120 8.96 -21.52 -7.34
CA ASP A 120 9.77 -22.42 -8.18
C ASP A 120 11.27 -22.29 -7.90
N ARG A 121 11.74 -21.08 -7.59
CA ARG A 121 13.17 -20.79 -7.38
C ARG A 121 13.59 -20.70 -5.92
N ASN A 122 12.64 -20.72 -4.98
CA ASN A 122 12.86 -20.46 -3.56
C ASN A 122 13.59 -19.13 -3.28
N VAL A 123 13.29 -18.09 -4.07
CA VAL A 123 13.90 -16.76 -3.90
C VAL A 123 12.89 -15.81 -3.26
N SER A 124 13.30 -15.15 -2.17
CA SER A 124 12.50 -14.14 -1.48
C SER A 124 13.16 -12.76 -1.50
N THR A 125 12.34 -11.71 -1.41
CA THR A 125 12.78 -10.35 -1.07
C THR A 125 11.80 -9.73 -0.08
N SER A 126 12.29 -8.81 0.74
CA SER A 126 11.51 -8.06 1.73
C SER A 126 11.91 -6.60 1.65
N ASN A 127 10.94 -5.69 1.48
CA ASN A 127 11.21 -4.27 1.27
C ASN A 127 10.30 -3.41 2.16
N CYS A 128 10.86 -2.44 2.87
CA CYS A 128 10.05 -1.42 3.51
C CYS A 128 9.43 -0.50 2.45
N SER A 129 8.19 -0.09 2.66
CA SER A 129 7.52 0.94 1.86
C SER A 129 7.46 2.26 2.63
N PRO A 130 6.90 3.35 2.06
CA PRO A 130 6.61 4.56 2.82
C PRO A 130 5.67 4.33 4.02
N ASN A 131 4.76 3.36 3.96
CA ASN A 131 3.75 3.13 5.00
C ASN A 131 4.12 2.00 5.97
N TYR A 132 4.96 1.05 5.57
CA TYR A 132 5.28 -0.13 6.37
C TYR A 132 6.77 -0.38 6.52
N GLN A 133 7.15 -0.78 7.73
CA GLN A 133 8.42 -1.44 8.00
C GLN A 133 8.19 -2.95 8.02
N VAL A 134 9.03 -3.69 7.29
CA VAL A 134 8.98 -5.16 7.24
C VAL A 134 9.88 -5.73 8.32
N ILE A 135 9.35 -6.69 9.08
CA ILE A 135 10.10 -7.43 10.11
C ILE A 135 10.10 -8.90 9.69
N ALA A 136 11.14 -9.31 8.96
CA ALA A 136 11.27 -10.65 8.39
C ALA A 136 12.16 -11.59 9.21
N GLU A 137 13.01 -11.06 10.08
CA GLU A 137 13.96 -11.83 10.92
C GLU A 137 13.39 -12.04 12.32
N ASN A 138 12.22 -12.67 12.44
CA ASN A 138 11.66 -13.05 13.73
C ASN A 138 11.17 -14.50 13.72
N ALA A 139 11.15 -15.14 14.89
CA ALA A 139 10.75 -16.54 15.03
C ALA A 139 9.27 -16.81 14.71
N GLY A 140 8.43 -15.78 14.70
CA GLY A 140 6.99 -15.83 14.41
C GLY A 140 6.62 -15.58 12.95
N GLY A 141 7.59 -15.48 12.04
CA GLY A 141 7.37 -15.27 10.61
C GLY A 141 7.29 -13.81 10.20
N LEU A 142 6.69 -13.53 9.05
CA LEU A 142 6.67 -12.18 8.47
C LEU A 142 5.68 -11.28 9.21
N LEU A 143 6.15 -10.10 9.65
CA LEU A 143 5.30 -9.08 10.27
C LEU A 143 5.48 -7.74 9.55
N PHE A 144 4.42 -6.93 9.55
CA PHE A 144 4.44 -5.58 9.01
C PHE A 144 4.09 -4.57 10.09
N LYS A 145 4.96 -3.60 10.32
CA LYS A 145 4.72 -2.50 11.25
C LYS A 145 4.25 -1.28 10.49
N ASN A 146 3.03 -0.80 10.75
CA ASN A 146 2.57 0.45 10.19
C ASN A 146 3.42 1.60 10.75
N LYS A 147 3.92 2.49 9.88
CA LYS A 147 4.84 3.57 10.29
C LYS A 147 4.13 4.73 10.96
N SER A 148 2.84 4.93 10.70
CA SER A 148 2.06 6.04 11.26
C SER A 148 1.72 5.82 12.73
N ASP A 149 1.22 4.63 13.09
CA ASP A 149 0.78 4.33 14.46
C ASP A 149 1.63 3.28 15.18
N ARG A 150 2.65 2.73 14.50
CA ARG A 150 3.60 1.73 15.01
C ARG A 150 2.98 0.37 15.35
N LYS A 151 1.72 0.11 14.98
CA LYS A 151 1.05 -1.17 15.23
C LYS A 151 1.57 -2.26 14.31
N ILE A 152 1.55 -3.49 14.83
CA ILE A 152 1.99 -4.68 14.12
C ILE A 152 0.80 -5.38 13.47
N ILE A 153 0.98 -5.73 12.21
CA ILE A 153 0.09 -6.58 11.43
C ILE A 153 0.77 -7.94 11.31
N ASN A 154 0.09 -8.97 11.81
CA ASN A 154 0.51 -10.34 11.68
C ASN A 154 -0.20 -11.01 10.50
N VAL A 155 0.59 -11.49 9.53
CA VAL A 155 0.07 -12.10 8.31
C VAL A 155 0.01 -13.63 8.36
N ASP A 156 0.46 -14.27 9.43
CA ASP A 156 0.25 -15.70 9.65
C ASP A 156 -1.25 -16.02 9.61
N PRO A 157 -1.74 -16.87 8.67
CA PRO A 157 -3.14 -17.21 8.52
C PRO A 157 -3.78 -17.81 9.79
N LYS A 158 -2.98 -18.36 10.72
CA LYS A 158 -3.45 -18.97 11.97
C LYS A 158 -3.41 -18.01 13.17
N ALA A 159 -2.72 -16.88 13.06
CA ALA A 159 -2.62 -15.89 14.12
C ALA A 159 -3.66 -14.78 13.99
N TYR A 160 -3.98 -14.10 15.10
CA TYR A 160 -4.75 -12.86 15.11
C TYR A 160 -4.01 -11.77 14.32
N PRO A 161 -4.67 -11.04 13.39
CA PRO A 161 -3.99 -10.09 12.50
C PRO A 161 -3.46 -8.83 13.18
N GLY A 162 -3.91 -8.51 14.39
CA GLY A 162 -3.48 -7.34 15.15
C GLY A 162 -4.58 -6.28 15.28
N ASP A 163 -4.36 -5.32 16.17
CA ASP A 163 -5.34 -4.27 16.46
C ASP A 163 -5.62 -3.39 15.24
N ASN A 164 -6.86 -2.90 15.14
CA ASN A 164 -7.36 -2.13 13.99
C ASN A 164 -7.21 -2.83 12.64
N THR A 165 -6.89 -4.13 12.62
CA THR A 165 -6.58 -4.87 11.41
C THR A 165 -7.61 -5.96 11.20
N THR A 166 -8.19 -6.03 10.02
CA THR A 166 -9.01 -7.16 9.59
C THR A 166 -8.26 -7.98 8.55
N ARG A 167 -8.59 -9.27 8.44
CA ARG A 167 -8.05 -10.17 7.40
C ARG A 167 -9.21 -10.75 6.62
N MET A 168 -9.22 -10.51 5.31
CA MET A 168 -10.31 -10.91 4.43
C MET A 168 -9.78 -11.69 3.22
N PRO A 169 -9.97 -13.02 3.17
CA PRO A 169 -9.77 -13.79 1.95
C PRO A 169 -10.74 -13.31 0.87
N VAL A 170 -10.24 -13.09 -0.35
CA VAL A 170 -11.05 -12.61 -1.48
C VAL A 170 -11.22 -13.74 -2.47
N LYS A 171 -12.46 -14.18 -2.68
CA LYS A 171 -12.80 -15.09 -3.76
C LYS A 171 -12.75 -14.34 -5.09
N THR A 172 -11.96 -14.85 -6.03
CA THR A 172 -11.73 -14.25 -7.35
C THR A 172 -11.34 -15.34 -8.35
N HIS A 173 -11.60 -15.11 -9.63
CA HIS A 173 -11.10 -15.96 -10.71
C HIS A 173 -9.81 -15.42 -11.34
N LEU A 174 -9.36 -14.23 -10.92
CA LEU A 174 -8.18 -13.58 -11.48
C LEU A 174 -6.87 -14.17 -10.95
N TYR A 175 -6.82 -14.64 -9.70
CA TYR A 175 -5.58 -15.11 -9.08
C TYR A 175 -5.81 -16.43 -8.34
N LEU A 176 -4.74 -17.18 -8.09
CA LEU A 176 -4.81 -18.43 -7.33
C LEU A 176 -5.26 -18.20 -5.88
N HIS A 177 -4.78 -17.12 -5.26
CA HIS A 177 -5.15 -16.77 -3.89
C HIS A 177 -4.96 -15.28 -3.64
N VAL A 178 -5.93 -14.66 -2.97
CA VAL A 178 -5.88 -13.26 -2.54
C VAL A 178 -6.37 -13.13 -1.10
N VAL A 179 -5.64 -12.36 -0.30
CA VAL A 179 -6.07 -11.94 1.05
C VAL A 179 -5.81 -10.45 1.21
N ILE A 180 -6.76 -9.70 1.73
CA ILE A 180 -6.59 -8.28 2.04
C ILE A 180 -6.54 -8.09 3.55
N TYR A 181 -5.58 -7.31 4.01
CA TYR A 181 -5.46 -6.86 5.39
C TYR A 181 -5.76 -5.38 5.44
N ASP A 182 -6.92 -4.99 5.96
CA ASP A 182 -7.26 -3.58 6.11
C ASP A 182 -6.88 -3.10 7.51
N HIS A 183 -5.97 -2.13 7.58
CA HIS A 183 -5.56 -1.49 8.81
C HIS A 183 -6.15 -0.08 8.92
N ILE A 184 -7.02 0.15 9.90
CA ILE A 184 -7.67 1.45 10.14
C ILE A 184 -6.69 2.38 10.88
N ILE A 185 -6.27 3.48 10.25
CA ILE A 185 -5.36 4.47 10.86
C ILE A 185 -6.16 5.60 11.53
N ARG A 186 -7.07 6.22 10.79
CA ARG A 186 -7.91 7.33 11.28
C ARG A 186 -9.36 6.85 11.29
N ARG A 187 -10.02 6.97 12.45
CA ARG A 187 -11.46 6.79 12.58
C ARG A 187 -12.16 8.13 12.39
#